data_AF-A0A2S7T6M7-F1
#
_entry.id   AF-A0A2S7T6M7-F1
#
_cell.length_a   1.000
_cell.length_b   1.000
_cell.length_c   1.000
_cell.angle_alpha   90.00
_cell.angle_beta   90.00
_cell.angle_gamma   90.00
#
_symmetry.space_group_name_H-M   'P 1'
#
loop_
_entity.id
_entity.type
_entity.pdbx_description
1 polymer ?
#
loop_
_entity_poly.entity_id
_entity_poly.type
_entity_poly.pdbx_seq_one_letter_code
_entity_poly.pdbx_strand_id
1 'polypeptide(L)'
;MLELRQFIKSFGVILSALLLIFLLDPYRLGFLAGYLLIISIILQPNLFKKLIDFDAFILFTFSLIYAAVYSFKMEQGVQFLIIYSSFPAGFYLIGKRVGLTLKSSKQMFQVLFVLSFCFSITALTSIVLNLVDGGFVQTQRDIALFWNGKTLNATAMGGYLIYIFVSLASYCSIKSS
;
A
#
# COMPACT_ATOMS: atom_id res chain seq x y z
N MET A 1 12.39 17.64 1.29
CA MET A 1 11.24 18.08 0.46
C MET A 1 11.57 18.21 -1.03
N LEU A 2 12.68 18.84 -1.43
CA LEU A 2 13.10 18.93 -2.85
C LEU A 2 13.15 17.57 -3.57
N GLU A 3 13.62 16.53 -2.87
CA GLU A 3 13.72 15.15 -3.36
C GLU A 3 12.37 14.47 -3.63
N LEU A 4 11.37 14.68 -2.77
CA LEU A 4 10.03 14.11 -2.95
C LEU A 4 9.34 14.72 -4.17
N ARG A 5 9.52 16.03 -4.38
CA ARG A 5 9.00 16.72 -5.57
C ARG A 5 9.63 16.16 -6.85
N GLN A 6 10.91 15.83 -6.83
CA GLN A 6 11.58 15.20 -7.97
C GLN A 6 11.02 13.80 -8.22
N PHE A 7 10.83 12.99 -7.17
CA PHE A 7 10.20 11.68 -7.27
C PHE A 7 8.78 11.75 -7.86
N ILE A 8 7.93 12.66 -7.38
CA ILE A 8 6.56 12.81 -7.89
C ILE A 8 6.58 13.18 -9.39
N LYS A 9 7.52 14.03 -9.82
CA LYS A 9 7.66 14.40 -11.23
C LYS A 9 8.13 13.24 -12.10
N SER A 10 9.07 12.43 -11.64
CA SER A 10 9.62 11.31 -12.41
C SER A 10 8.72 10.08 -12.41
N PHE A 11 8.09 9.76 -11.28
CA PHE A 11 7.12 8.67 -11.18
C PHE A 11 5.83 9.01 -11.93
N GLY A 12 5.39 10.27 -11.83
CA GLY A 12 4.20 10.82 -12.46
C GLY A 12 3.15 11.21 -11.42
N VAL A 13 2.69 12.46 -11.47
CA VAL A 13 1.76 13.03 -10.48
C VAL A 13 0.49 12.20 -10.33
N ILE A 14 -0.08 11.73 -11.44
CA ILE A 14 -1.30 10.91 -11.43
C ILE A 14 -1.07 9.58 -10.71
N LEU A 15 0.04 8.89 -11.02
CA LEU A 15 0.37 7.61 -10.37
C LEU A 15 0.67 7.80 -8.88
N SER A 16 1.37 8.87 -8.52
CA SER A 16 1.59 9.22 -7.11
C SER A 16 0.27 9.45 -6.37
N ALA A 17 -0.65 10.21 -6.96
CA ALA A 17 -1.95 10.48 -6.34
C ALA A 17 -2.79 9.20 -6.18
N LEU A 18 -2.85 8.35 -7.21
CA LEU A 18 -3.54 7.07 -7.14
C LEU A 18 -2.94 6.15 -6.07
N LEU A 19 -1.61 6.09 -5.98
CA LEU A 19 -0.93 5.31 -4.94
C LEU A 19 -1.27 5.81 -3.53
N LEU A 20 -1.32 7.13 -3.34
CA LEU A 20 -1.70 7.72 -2.04
C LEU A 20 -3.16 7.41 -1.69
N ILE A 21 -4.09 7.53 -2.64
CA ILE A 21 -5.51 7.20 -2.42
C ILE A 21 -5.67 5.71 -2.09
N PHE A 22 -4.95 4.84 -2.80
CA PHE A 22 -4.93 3.41 -2.53
C PHE A 22 -4.46 3.11 -1.10
N LEU A 23 -3.37 3.75 -0.65
CA LEU A 23 -2.82 3.54 0.70
C LEU A 23 -3.69 4.14 1.82
N LEU A 24 -4.32 5.28 1.57
CA LEU A 24 -5.21 5.92 2.56
C LEU A 24 -6.54 5.16 2.73
N ASP A 25 -6.99 4.47 1.67
CA ASP A 25 -8.28 3.76 1.56
C ASP A 25 -9.48 4.56 2.11
N PRO A 26 -9.67 5.82 1.66
CA PRO A 26 -10.77 6.65 2.15
C PRO A 26 -12.11 5.98 1.77
N TYR A 27 -13.01 5.87 2.75
CA TYR A 27 -14.34 5.28 2.57
C TYR A 27 -14.35 3.86 1.96
N ARG A 28 -13.27 3.08 2.11
CA ARG A 28 -13.10 1.75 1.49
C ARG A 28 -13.05 1.78 -0.04
N LEU A 29 -12.70 2.92 -0.63
CA LEU A 29 -12.63 3.10 -2.08
C LEU A 29 -11.20 3.01 -2.63
N GLY A 30 -10.21 2.68 -1.79
CA GLY A 30 -8.81 2.52 -2.19
C GLY A 30 -8.64 1.51 -3.31
N PHE A 31 -9.44 0.43 -3.32
CA PHE A 31 -9.40 -0.57 -4.39
C PHE A 31 -9.68 0.01 -5.79
N LEU A 32 -10.48 1.08 -5.91
CA LEU A 32 -10.73 1.74 -7.20
C LEU A 32 -9.45 2.40 -7.72
N ALA A 33 -8.70 3.07 -6.84
CA ALA A 33 -7.38 3.60 -7.18
C ALA A 33 -6.40 2.46 -7.52
N GLY A 34 -6.52 1.32 -6.84
CA GLY A 34 -5.81 0.08 -7.19
C GLY A 34 -6.10 -0.37 -8.63
N TYR A 35 -7.37 -0.43 -9.04
CA TYR A 35 -7.72 -0.77 -10.43
C TYR A 35 -7.13 0.21 -11.44
N LEU A 36 -7.20 1.51 -11.18
CA LEU A 36 -6.62 2.53 -12.06
C LEU A 36 -5.09 2.38 -12.15
N LEU A 37 -4.43 2.03 -11.06
CA LEU A 37 -2.99 1.71 -11.06
C LEU A 37 -2.70 0.49 -11.95
N ILE A 38 -3.47 -0.60 -11.84
CA ILE A 38 -3.30 -1.77 -12.70
C ILE A 38 -3.55 -1.43 -14.19
N ILE A 39 -4.61 -0.69 -14.49
CA ILE A 39 -4.91 -0.23 -15.86
C ILE A 39 -3.76 0.62 -16.40
N SER A 40 -3.14 1.47 -15.57
CA SER A 40 -2.00 2.29 -15.99
C SER A 40 -0.78 1.47 -16.44
N ILE A 41 -0.59 0.26 -15.88
CA ILE A 41 0.46 -0.68 -16.31
C ILE A 41 0.19 -1.13 -17.75
N ILE A 42 -1.07 -1.48 -18.04
CA ILE A 42 -1.51 -1.95 -19.36
C ILE A 42 -1.43 -0.82 -20.39
N LEU A 43 -1.78 0.41 -20.02
CA LEU A 43 -1.74 1.58 -20.90
C LEU A 43 -0.32 2.06 -21.22
N GLN A 44 0.68 1.68 -20.42
CA GLN A 44 2.08 2.11 -20.59
C GLN A 44 3.02 0.91 -20.80
N PRO A 45 2.78 0.04 -21.80
CA PRO A 45 3.51 -1.22 -21.94
C PRO A 45 5.01 -1.01 -22.18
N ASN A 46 5.39 0.07 -22.86
CA ASN A 46 6.79 0.40 -23.12
C ASN A 46 7.60 0.66 -21.84
N LEU A 47 6.95 1.17 -20.79
CA LEU A 47 7.60 1.41 -19.50
C LEU A 47 7.69 0.12 -18.68
N PHE A 48 6.61 -0.66 -18.63
CA PHE A 48 6.52 -1.82 -17.74
C PHE A 48 7.07 -3.11 -18.33
N LYS A 49 7.13 -3.27 -19.66
CA LYS A 49 7.69 -4.47 -20.30
C LYS A 49 9.15 -4.73 -19.90
N LYS A 50 9.92 -3.67 -19.64
CA LYS A 50 11.31 -3.75 -19.17
C LYS A 50 11.43 -4.13 -17.69
N LEU A 51 10.34 -4.04 -16.93
CA LEU A 51 10.30 -4.30 -15.49
C LEU A 51 9.87 -5.73 -15.17
N ILE A 52 9.21 -6.41 -16.10
CA ILE A 52 8.78 -7.80 -15.96
C ILE A 52 10.02 -8.70 -15.88
N ASP A 53 10.12 -9.42 -14.77
CA ASP A 53 11.13 -10.43 -14.49
C ASP A 53 10.47 -11.73 -14.01
N PHE A 54 11.31 -12.70 -13.62
CA PHE A 54 10.84 -13.99 -13.14
C PHE A 54 10.03 -13.88 -11.84
N ASP A 55 10.39 -12.94 -10.95
CA ASP A 55 9.64 -12.71 -9.71
C ASP A 55 8.23 -12.19 -9.99
N ALA A 56 8.08 -11.23 -10.92
CA ALA A 56 6.77 -10.76 -11.36
C ALA A 56 5.93 -11.91 -11.95
N PHE A 57 6.55 -12.81 -12.71
CA PHE A 57 5.88 -13.99 -13.29
C PHE A 57 5.44 -15.00 -12.21
N ILE A 58 6.31 -15.29 -11.24
CA ILE A 58 5.99 -16.14 -10.09
C ILE A 58 4.80 -15.54 -9.33
N LEU A 59 4.89 -14.25 -8.97
CA LEU A 59 3.84 -13.56 -8.22
C LEU A 59 2.51 -13.61 -8.95
N PHE A 60 2.51 -13.36 -10.27
CA PHE A 60 1.30 -13.44 -11.08
C PHE A 60 0.70 -14.86 -11.09
N THR A 61 1.55 -15.88 -11.25
CA THR A 61 1.10 -17.28 -11.29
C THR A 61 0.50 -17.72 -9.96
N PHE A 62 1.16 -17.44 -8.84
CA PHE A 62 0.63 -17.73 -7.50
C PHE A 62 -0.67 -16.98 -7.23
N SER A 63 -0.73 -15.71 -7.65
CA SER A 63 -1.93 -14.86 -7.52
C SER A 63 -3.12 -15.42 -8.29
N LEU A 64 -2.90 -15.93 -9.50
CA LEU A 64 -3.93 -16.59 -10.30
C LEU A 64 -4.42 -17.88 -9.66
N ILE A 65 -3.52 -18.74 -9.19
CA ILE A 65 -3.88 -19.99 -8.49
C ILE A 65 -4.71 -19.66 -7.24
N TYR A 66 -4.26 -18.68 -6.46
CA TYR A 66 -4.98 -18.24 -5.27
C TYR A 66 -6.38 -17.70 -5.62
N ALA A 67 -6.50 -16.84 -6.64
CA ALA A 67 -7.78 -16.32 -7.11
C ALA A 67 -8.72 -17.44 -7.61
N ALA A 68 -8.18 -18.46 -8.28
CA ALA A 68 -8.95 -19.63 -8.72
C ALA A 68 -9.46 -20.46 -7.52
N VAL A 69 -8.63 -20.70 -6.51
CA VAL A 69 -9.06 -21.38 -5.28
C VAL A 69 -10.11 -20.55 -4.54
N TYR A 70 -9.92 -19.24 -4.45
CA TYR A 70 -10.87 -18.32 -3.83
C TYR A 70 -12.24 -18.34 -4.54
N SER A 71 -12.26 -18.54 -5.87
CA SER A 71 -13.49 -18.56 -6.67
C SER A 71 -14.47 -19.68 -6.27
N PHE A 72 -14.03 -20.72 -5.55
CA PHE A 72 -14.93 -21.76 -5.05
C PHE A 72 -15.75 -21.36 -3.82
N LYS A 73 -15.35 -20.28 -3.12
CA LYS A 73 -15.99 -19.81 -1.88
C LYS A 73 -16.27 -18.31 -1.96
N MET A 74 -16.93 -17.84 -3.02
CA MET A 74 -17.16 -16.41 -3.32
C MET A 74 -18.04 -15.67 -2.29
N GLU A 75 -17.63 -15.63 -1.03
CA GLU A 75 -18.33 -14.94 0.05
C GLU A 75 -18.25 -13.41 -0.10
N GLN A 76 -17.19 -12.89 -0.73
CA GLN A 76 -16.96 -11.44 -0.85
C GLN A 76 -17.12 -10.91 -2.29
N GLY A 77 -17.54 -11.76 -3.23
CA GLY A 77 -17.89 -11.38 -4.61
C GLY A 77 -16.74 -11.40 -5.62
N VAL A 78 -17.10 -11.25 -6.90
CA VAL A 78 -16.21 -11.38 -8.06
C VAL A 78 -15.08 -10.33 -8.07
N GLN A 79 -15.29 -9.18 -7.43
CA GLN A 79 -14.29 -8.12 -7.31
C GLN A 79 -12.96 -8.63 -6.74
N PHE A 80 -13.03 -9.51 -5.73
CA PHE A 80 -11.85 -10.07 -5.08
C PHE A 80 -11.06 -11.02 -5.97
N LEU A 81 -11.70 -11.66 -6.96
CA LEU A 81 -11.00 -12.48 -7.95
C LEU A 81 -10.04 -11.60 -8.77
N ILE A 82 -10.50 -10.43 -9.21
CA ILE A 82 -9.67 -9.48 -9.96
C ILE A 82 -8.56 -8.93 -9.08
N ILE A 83 -8.88 -8.52 -7.84
CA ILE A 83 -7.89 -8.01 -6.89
C ILE A 83 -6.80 -9.05 -6.66
N TYR A 84 -7.19 -10.27 -6.27
CA TYR A 84 -6.24 -11.32 -5.94
C TYR A 84 -5.42 -11.81 -7.11
N SER A 85 -5.96 -11.80 -8.33
CA SER A 85 -5.20 -12.22 -9.52
C SER A 85 -4.23 -11.16 -10.04
N SER A 86 -4.59 -9.87 -9.94
CA SER A 86 -3.84 -8.79 -10.61
C SER A 86 -3.01 -7.91 -9.69
N PHE A 87 -3.46 -7.68 -8.44
CA PHE A 87 -2.82 -6.71 -7.56
C PHE A 87 -1.40 -7.14 -7.15
N PRO A 88 -1.11 -8.38 -6.74
CA PRO A 88 0.23 -8.70 -6.24
C PRO A 88 1.33 -8.46 -7.29
N ALA A 89 1.13 -8.95 -8.51
CA ALA A 89 2.08 -8.72 -9.61
C ALA A 89 2.11 -7.25 -10.05
N GLY A 90 0.95 -6.59 -10.13
CA GLY A 90 0.90 -5.18 -10.54
C GLY A 90 1.55 -4.23 -9.55
N PHE A 91 1.29 -4.40 -8.26
CA PHE A 91 1.93 -3.61 -7.20
C PHE A 91 3.42 -3.92 -7.07
N TYR A 92 3.85 -5.15 -7.34
CA TYR A 92 5.27 -5.46 -7.47
C TYR A 92 5.93 -4.64 -8.58
N LEU A 93 5.34 -4.59 -9.79
CA LEU A 93 5.88 -3.81 -10.90
C LEU A 93 5.89 -2.30 -10.60
N ILE A 94 4.85 -1.79 -9.92
CA ILE A 94 4.79 -0.40 -9.46
C ILE A 94 5.91 -0.13 -8.45
N GLY A 95 6.10 -1.00 -7.45
CA GLY A 95 7.17 -0.89 -6.46
C GLY A 95 8.56 -0.93 -7.09
N LYS A 96 8.78 -1.82 -8.06
CA LYS A 96 10.03 -1.91 -8.83
C LYS A 96 10.29 -0.62 -9.62
N ARG A 97 9.26 -0.04 -10.24
CA ARG A 97 9.36 1.28 -10.90
C ARG A 97 9.74 2.38 -9.91
N VAL A 98 9.14 2.40 -8.72
CA VAL A 98 9.53 3.33 -7.65
C VAL A 98 11.00 3.17 -7.33
N GLY A 99 11.48 1.95 -7.09
CA GLY A 99 12.88 1.65 -6.79
C GLY A 99 13.86 2.17 -7.86
N LEU A 100 13.57 1.94 -9.14
CA LEU A 100 14.42 2.42 -10.25
C LEU A 100 14.38 3.93 -10.47
N THR A 101 13.33 4.60 -9.97
CA THR A 101 13.18 6.05 -10.08
C THR A 101 14.06 6.79 -9.06
N LEU A 102 14.47 6.09 -8.00
CA LEU A 102 15.20 6.65 -6.87
C LEU A 102 16.70 6.45 -7.08
N LYS A 103 17.47 7.54 -7.00
CA LYS A 103 18.92 7.55 -7.28
C LYS A 103 19.78 7.39 -6.04
N SER A 104 19.21 7.55 -4.85
CA SER A 104 19.94 7.46 -3.58
C SER A 104 19.15 6.74 -2.50
N SER A 105 19.85 6.09 -1.58
CA SER A 105 19.25 5.44 -0.40
C SER A 105 18.47 6.44 0.46
N LYS A 106 18.92 7.72 0.50
CA LYS A 106 18.21 8.81 1.18
C LYS A 106 16.85 9.11 0.54
N GLN A 107 16.78 9.18 -0.79
CA GLN A 107 15.51 9.35 -1.51
C GLN A 107 14.59 8.15 -1.27
N MET A 108 15.14 6.93 -1.34
CA MET A 108 14.37 5.71 -1.10
C MET A 108 13.76 5.68 0.29
N PHE A 109 14.56 5.98 1.32
CA PHE A 109 14.04 6.10 2.68
C PHE A 109 12.93 7.15 2.78
N GLN A 110 13.12 8.35 2.21
CA GLN A 110 12.10 9.41 2.26
C GLN A 110 10.78 8.97 1.61
N VAL A 111 10.83 8.31 0.46
CA VAL A 111 9.62 7.82 -0.22
C VAL A 111 8.97 6.70 0.58
N LEU A 112 9.72 5.70 1.05
CA LEU A 112 9.19 4.62 1.88
C LEU A 112 8.59 5.13 3.19
N PHE A 113 9.22 6.12 3.82
CA PHE A 113 8.72 6.77 5.02
C PHE A 113 7.40 7.49 4.74
N VAL A 114 7.29 8.27 3.65
CA VAL A 114 6.05 8.95 3.29
C VAL A 114 4.94 7.94 2.97
N LEU A 115 5.22 6.89 2.19
CA LEU A 115 4.22 5.87 1.86
C LEU A 115 3.76 5.11 3.12
N SER A 116 4.69 4.74 4.00
CA SER A 116 4.37 4.09 5.27
C SER A 116 3.56 5.01 6.18
N PHE A 117 3.94 6.28 6.27
CA PHE A 117 3.20 7.27 7.04
C PHE A 117 1.77 7.45 6.51
N CYS A 118 1.59 7.57 5.18
CA CYS A 118 0.27 7.65 4.57
C CYS A 118 -0.57 6.39 4.81
N PHE A 119 0.04 5.20 4.80
CA PHE A 119 -0.67 3.96 5.12
C PHE A 119 -1.08 3.91 6.61
N SER A 120 -0.19 4.34 7.50
CA SER A 120 -0.40 4.29 8.94
C SER A 120 -1.30 5.39 9.51
N ILE A 121 -1.42 6.53 8.83
CA ILE A 121 -2.14 7.70 9.36
C ILE A 121 -3.60 7.35 9.67
N THR A 122 -4.21 6.48 8.86
CA THR A 122 -5.58 6.06 9.08
C THR A 122 -5.77 5.34 10.41
N ALA A 123 -4.87 4.41 10.74
CA ALA A 123 -4.91 3.71 12.01
C ALA A 123 -4.56 4.65 13.18
N LEU A 124 -3.54 5.51 13.01
CA LEU A 124 -3.10 6.44 14.05
C LEU A 124 -4.21 7.43 14.43
N THR A 125 -4.88 8.04 13.45
CA THR A 125 -6.03 8.91 13.69
C THR A 125 -7.16 8.17 14.40
N SER A 126 -7.48 6.93 13.97
CA SER A 126 -8.53 6.13 14.60
C SER A 126 -8.23 5.81 16.07
N ILE A 127 -6.97 5.47 16.39
CA ILE A 127 -6.53 5.22 17.77
C ILE A 127 -6.62 6.49 18.61
N VAL A 128 -6.14 7.64 18.09
CA VAL A 128 -6.18 8.91 18.83
C VAL A 128 -7.62 9.33 19.11
N LEU A 129 -8.52 9.25 18.13
CA LEU A 129 -9.94 9.57 18.32
C LEU A 129 -10.57 8.66 19.38
N ASN A 130 -10.30 7.35 19.30
CA ASN A 130 -10.82 6.39 20.28
C ASN A 130 -10.35 6.68 21.71
N LEU A 131 -9.07 7.07 21.89
CA LEU A 131 -8.52 7.49 23.18
C LEU A 131 -9.15 8.79 23.71
N VAL A 132 -9.45 9.75 22.83
CA VAL A 132 -10.13 11.00 23.20
C VAL A 132 -11.55 10.71 23.66
N ASP A 133 -12.27 9.80 23.00
CA ASP A 133 -13.69 9.54 23.27
C ASP A 133 -13.93 8.68 24.53
N GLY A 134 -13.13 7.63 24.77
CA GLY A 134 -13.35 6.72 25.90
C GLY A 134 -12.18 6.51 26.85
N GLY A 135 -11.07 7.24 26.65
CA GLY A 135 -9.87 7.10 27.48
C GLY A 135 -9.29 5.68 27.45
N PHE A 136 -8.53 5.34 28.49
CA PHE A 136 -7.89 4.02 28.64
C PHE A 136 -8.79 2.94 29.24
N VAL A 137 -10.07 3.25 29.52
CA VAL A 137 -10.98 2.37 30.27
C VAL A 137 -11.76 1.42 29.35
N GLN A 138 -11.63 1.56 28.02
CA GLN A 138 -12.30 0.69 27.07
C GLN A 138 -11.77 -0.76 27.15
N THR A 139 -12.62 -1.66 27.65
CA THR A 139 -12.35 -3.10 27.69
C THR A 139 -12.52 -3.78 26.34
N GLN A 140 -13.29 -3.17 25.42
CA GLN A 140 -13.42 -3.63 24.04
C GLN A 140 -12.18 -3.22 23.24
N ARG A 141 -11.50 -4.21 22.64
CA ARG A 141 -10.26 -4.02 21.87
C ARG A 141 -10.48 -3.72 20.39
N ASP A 142 -11.72 -3.38 20.02
CA ASP A 142 -12.09 -3.09 18.65
C ASP A 142 -12.15 -1.58 18.45
N ILE A 143 -11.42 -1.10 17.45
CA ILE A 143 -11.31 0.31 17.11
C ILE A 143 -11.95 0.49 15.73
N ALA A 144 -12.92 1.40 15.63
CA ALA A 144 -13.53 1.76 14.36
C ALA A 144 -12.57 2.62 13.54
N LEU A 145 -12.41 2.30 12.25
CA LEU A 145 -11.67 3.14 11.32
C LEU A 145 -12.40 4.47 11.11
N PHE A 146 -11.68 5.59 11.25
CA PHE A 146 -12.30 6.92 11.18
C PHE A 146 -12.94 7.23 9.82
N TRP A 147 -12.48 6.60 8.73
CA TRP A 147 -13.04 6.81 7.38
C TRP A 147 -14.42 6.21 7.17
N ASN A 148 -14.72 5.06 7.80
CA ASN A 148 -15.83 4.21 7.37
C ASN A 148 -16.55 3.49 8.52
N GLY A 149 -16.11 3.68 9.76
CA GLY A 149 -16.71 3.05 10.94
C GLY A 149 -16.48 1.54 11.05
N LYS A 150 -15.73 0.91 10.13
CA LYS A 150 -15.45 -0.54 10.20
C LYS A 150 -14.56 -0.80 11.41
N THR A 151 -15.03 -1.67 12.29
CA THR A 151 -14.28 -2.11 13.46
C THR A 151 -13.17 -3.07 13.05
N LEU A 152 -11.97 -2.82 13.56
CA LEU A 152 -10.83 -3.72 13.48
C LEU A 152 -10.31 -3.94 14.90
N ASN A 153 -9.85 -5.16 15.17
CA ASN A 153 -9.17 -5.43 16.44
C ASN A 153 -7.87 -4.61 16.54
N ALA A 154 -7.46 -4.31 17.77
CA ALA A 154 -6.26 -3.53 18.04
C ALA A 154 -4.98 -4.13 17.39
N THR A 155 -4.91 -5.46 17.29
CA THR A 155 -3.80 -6.16 16.61
C THR A 155 -3.72 -5.81 15.13
N ALA A 156 -4.85 -5.79 14.43
CA ALA A 156 -4.93 -5.41 13.02
C ALA A 156 -4.57 -3.93 12.84
N MET A 157 -5.01 -3.05 13.75
CA MET A 157 -4.60 -1.63 13.76
C MET A 157 -3.08 -1.48 13.95
N GLY A 158 -2.47 -2.28 14.83
CA GLY A 158 -1.01 -2.34 15.00
C GLY A 158 -0.27 -2.73 13.73
N GLY A 159 -0.86 -3.60 12.90
CA GLY A 159 -0.32 -3.98 11.59
C GLY A 159 -0.09 -2.80 10.64
N TYR A 160 -0.94 -1.77 10.71
CA TYR A 160 -0.74 -0.55 9.90
C TYR A 160 0.51 0.23 10.32
N LEU A 161 0.96 0.12 11.57
CA LEU A 161 2.11 0.85 12.10
C LEU A 161 3.45 0.15 11.84
N ILE A 162 3.44 -1.17 11.58
CA ILE A 162 4.66 -1.97 11.35
C ILE A 162 5.51 -1.37 10.23
N TYR A 163 4.88 -0.87 9.16
CA TYR A 163 5.59 -0.30 8.02
C TYR A 163 6.39 0.97 8.35
N ILE A 164 5.91 1.81 9.29
CA ILE A 164 6.68 2.95 9.79
C ILE A 164 7.94 2.45 10.51
N PHE A 165 7.80 1.45 11.39
CA PHE A 165 8.93 0.93 12.16
C PHE A 165 9.98 0.25 11.29
N VAL A 166 9.55 -0.53 10.30
CA VAL A 166 10.46 -1.14 9.31
C VAL A 166 11.21 -0.05 8.54
N SER A 167 10.52 0.99 8.08
CA SER A 167 11.16 2.11 7.36
C SER A 167 12.21 2.82 8.22
N LEU A 168 11.91 3.08 9.50
CA LEU A 168 12.85 3.68 10.45
C LEU A 168 14.06 2.79 10.72
N ALA A 169 13.85 1.48 10.88
CA ALA A 169 14.94 0.52 11.06
C ALA A 169 15.88 0.48 9.84
N SER A 170 15.33 0.51 8.62
CA SER A 170 16.13 0.60 7.39
C SER A 170 16.99 1.86 7.34
N TYR A 171 16.51 3.00 7.84
CA TYR A 171 17.30 4.23 7.92
C TYR A 171 18.48 4.13 8.88
N CYS A 172 18.26 3.55 10.07
CA CYS A 172 19.33 3.35 11.04
C CYS A 172 20.43 2.45 10.47
N SER A 173 20.07 1.41 9.72
CA SER A 173 21.03 0.52 9.06
C SER A 173 21.86 1.22 7.98
N ILE A 174 21.25 2.10 7.17
CA ILE A 174 21.97 2.88 6.14
C ILE A 174 22.96 3.87 6.76
N LYS A 175 22.65 4.43 7.94
CA LYS A 175 23.54 5.39 8.61
C LYS A 175 24.74 4.74 9.30
N SER A 176 24.67 3.44 9.58
CA SER A 176 25.75 2.68 10.23
C SER A 176 26.78 2.08 9.26
N SER A 177 26.56 2.22 7.94
CA SER A 177 27.42 1.78 6.83
C SER A 177 28.06 2.96 6.11
#